data_AF-A0A355CHI4-F1
#
_entry.id   AF-A0A355CHI4-F1
#
_cell.length_a   1.000
_cell.length_b   1.000
_cell.length_c   1.000
_cell.angle_alpha   90.00
_cell.angle_beta   90.00
_cell.angle_gamma   90.00
#
_symmetry.space_group_name_H-M   'P 1'
#
loop_
_entity.id
_entity.type
_entity.pdbx_description
1 polymer ?
#
loop_
_entity_poly.entity_id
_entity_poly.type
_entity_poly.pdbx_seq_one_letter_code
_entity_poly.pdbx_strand_id
1 'polypeptide(L)' 'MQLTERHIIKSTEHRFAQIDELAFKSKNLYNAANYVIRQNFIYGWGYVNYNEMNRLMKS' A
#
# COMPACT_ATOMS: atom_id res chain seq x y z
N MET A 1 7.20 -22.72 -13.95
CA MET A 1 7.85 -21.69 -13.10
C MET A 1 8.27 -20.56 -14.03
N GLN A 2 7.70 -19.35 -13.90
CA GLN A 2 8.11 -18.21 -14.71
C GLN A 2 9.38 -17.59 -14.14
N LEU A 3 10.38 -17.34 -14.98
CA LEU A 3 11.54 -16.55 -14.63
C LEU A 3 11.12 -15.08 -14.55
N THR A 4 11.42 -14.44 -13.42
CA THR A 4 11.17 -13.00 -13.22
C THR A 4 12.48 -12.33 -12.86
N GLU A 5 12.66 -11.09 -13.31
CA GLU A 5 13.80 -10.26 -12.95
C GLU A 5 13.66 -9.77 -11.50
N ARG A 6 14.76 -9.77 -10.74
CA ARG A 6 14.81 -9.28 -9.37
C ARG A 6 15.95 -8.28 -9.22
N HIS A 7 15.60 -7.04 -8.86
CA HIS A 7 16.56 -6.03 -8.43
C HIS A 7 16.61 -5.97 -6.90
N ILE A 8 17.81 -6.10 -6.33
CA ILE A 8 18.04 -5.93 -4.89
C ILE A 8 18.67 -4.55 -4.69
N ILE A 9 17.93 -3.64 -4.05
CA ILE A 9 18.45 -2.31 -3.69
C ILE A 9 19.15 -2.42 -2.34
N LYS A 10 20.45 -2.10 -2.30
CA LYS A 10 21.23 -2.08 -1.06
C LYS A 10 21.16 -0.71 -0.37
N SER A 11 21.34 -0.67 0.94
CA SER A 11 21.38 0.58 1.73
C SER A 11 22.49 1.56 1.30
N THR A 12 23.52 1.05 0.63
CA THR A 12 24.63 1.86 0.09
C THR A 12 24.32 2.53 -1.25
N GLU A 13 23.20 2.20 -1.90
CA GLU A 13 22.83 2.82 -3.18
C GLU A 13 22.21 4.20 -2.99
N HIS A 14 22.53 5.12 -3.90
CA HIS A 14 22.03 6.51 -3.87
C HIS A 14 20.50 6.64 -3.89
N ARG A 15 19.79 5.64 -4.42
CA ARG A 15 18.31 5.63 -4.49
C ARG A 15 17.65 5.02 -3.26
N PHE A 16 18.41 4.38 -2.37
CA PHE A 16 17.85 3.59 -1.27
C PHE A 16 16.90 4.41 -0.42
N ALA A 17 17.32 5.60 0.03
CA ALA A 17 16.53 6.44 0.92
C ALA A 17 15.17 6.82 0.30
N GLN A 18 15.15 7.20 -0.98
CA GLN A 18 13.92 7.54 -1.68
C GLN A 18 12.99 6.34 -1.84
N ILE A 19 13.55 5.17 -2.20
CA ILE A 19 12.79 3.94 -2.36
C ILE A 19 12.22 3.47 -1.02
N ASP A 20 13.01 3.54 0.05
CA ASP A 20 12.59 3.16 1.40
C ASP A 20 11.43 4.03 1.89
N GLU A 21 11.52 5.36 1.70
CA GLU A 21 10.44 6.29 2.04
C GLU A 21 9.15 5.98 1.26
N LEU A 22 9.26 5.74 -0.04
CA LEU A 22 8.11 5.37 -0.87
C LEU A 22 7.50 4.02 -0.47
N ALA A 23 8.33 3.03 -0.15
CA ALA A 23 7.88 1.72 0.32
C ALA A 23 7.16 1.85 1.67
N PHE A 24 7.67 2.66 2.59
CA PHE A 24 7.04 2.95 3.87
C PHE A 24 5.67 3.61 3.69
N LYS A 25 5.58 4.65 2.85
CA LYS A 25 4.30 5.31 2.53
C LYS A 25 3.30 4.35 1.88
N SER A 26 3.76 3.52 0.94
CA SER A 26 2.93 2.50 0.28
C SER A 26 2.37 1.48 1.28
N LYS A 27 3.20 0.98 2.20
CA LYS A 27 2.76 0.08 3.28
C LYS A 27 1.69 0.74 4.16
N ASN A 28 1.87 2.00 4.52
CA ASN A 28 0.90 2.72 5.36
C ASN A 28 -0.42 2.94 4.64
N LEU A 29 -0.39 3.31 3.36
CA LEU A 29 -1.56 3.43 2.50
C LEU A 29 -2.35 2.11 2.43
N TYR A 30 -1.65 0.99 2.20
CA TYR A 30 -2.25 -0.33 2.16
C TYR A 30 -2.87 -0.73 3.52
N ASN A 31 -2.16 -0.47 4.61
CA ASN A 31 -2.66 -0.76 5.96
C ASN A 31 -3.91 0.07 6.30
N ALA A 32 -3.95 1.35 5.91
CA ALA A 32 -5.10 2.22 6.10
C ALA A 32 -6.32 1.73 5.30
N ALA A 33 -6.15 1.41 4.02
CA ALA A 33 -7.21 0.86 3.18
C ALA A 33 -7.77 -0.46 3.73
N ASN A 34 -6.88 -1.37 4.15
CA ASN A 34 -7.28 -2.64 4.77
C ASN A 34 -8.01 -2.44 6.09
N TYR A 35 -7.59 -1.48 6.90
CA TYR A 35 -8.29 -1.16 8.14
C TYR A 35 -9.74 -0.78 7.84
N VAL A 36 -9.96 0.15 6.91
CA VAL A 36 -11.31 0.58 6.50
C VAL A 36 -12.15 -0.60 6.00
N ILE A 37 -11.61 -1.45 5.11
CA ILE A 37 -12.32 -2.63 4.60
C ILE A 37 -12.73 -3.57 5.75
N ARG A 38 -11.82 -3.82 6.69
CA ARG A 38 -12.09 -4.68 7.85
C ARG A 38 -13.15 -4.09 8.77
N GLN A 39 -13.11 -2.78 9.03
CA GLN A 39 -14.14 -2.12 9.85
C GLN A 39 -15.52 -2.27 9.21
N ASN A 40 -15.63 -2.00 7.90
CA ASN A 40 -16.89 -2.13 7.17
C ASN A 40 -17.43 -3.56 7.20
N PHE A 41 -16.55 -4.56 7.08
CA PHE A 41 -16.94 -5.97 7.21
C PHE A 41 -17.45 -6.32 8.61
N ILE A 42 -16.69 -5.94 9.65
CA ILE A 42 -17.02 -6.28 11.06
C ILE A 42 -18.36 -5.67 11.47
N TYR A 43 -18.64 -4.43 11.06
CA TYR A 43 -19.86 -3.71 11.45
C TYR A 43 -20.99 -3.80 10.42
N GLY A 44 -20.81 -4.52 9.31
CA GLY A 44 -21.86 -4.70 8.30
C GLY A 44 -22.21 -3.43 7.51
N TRP A 45 -21.27 -2.50 7.35
CA TRP A 45 -21.50 -1.23 6.63
C TRP A 45 -21.43 -1.35 5.10
N GLY A 46 -21.17 -2.56 4.59
CA GLY A 46 -21.11 -2.84 3.16
C GLY A 46 -19.68 -2.82 2.61
N TYR A 47 -19.56 -2.65 1.30
CA TYR A 47 -18.28 -2.71 0.59
C TYR A 47 -17.90 -1.33 0.06
N VAL A 48 -16.67 -0.88 0.36
CA VAL A 48 -16.09 0.35 -0.18
C VAL A 48 -15.43 0.03 -1.52
N ASN A 49 -15.95 0.61 -2.60
CA ASN A 49 -15.39 0.37 -3.93
C ASN A 49 -14.07 1.12 -4.16
N TYR A 50 -13.37 0.77 -5.24
CA TYR A 50 -12.07 1.37 -5.58
C TYR A 50 -12.13 2.91 -5.65
N ASN A 51 -13.17 3.47 -6.28
CA ASN A 51 -13.27 4.92 -6.47
C ASN A 51 -13.49 5.65 -5.14
N GLU A 52 -14.28 5.06 -4.23
CA GLU A 52 -14.46 5.56 -2.88
C GLU A 52 -13.18 5.46 -2.06
N MET A 53 -12.52 4.31 -2.09
CA MET A 53 -11.26 4.11 -1.39
C MET A 53 -10.19 5.09 -1.88
N ASN A 54 -10.10 5.29 -3.19
CA ASN A 54 -9.18 6.27 -3.79
C ASN A 54 -9.48 7.69 -3.33
N ARG A 55 -10.76 8.08 -3.17
CA ARG A 55 -11.12 9.39 -2.61
C ARG A 55 -10.76 9.51 -1.13
N LEU A 56 -11.00 8.46 -0.33
CA LEU A 56 -10.68 8.43 1.11
C LEU A 56 -9.18 8.51 1.38
N MET A 57 -8.38 7.90 0.50
CA MET A 57 -6.94 7.78 0.67
C MET A 57 -6.14 8.93 0.01
N LYS A 58 -6.82 9.82 -0.72
CA LYS A 58 -6.21 11.04 -1.24
C LYS A 58 -6.08 12.05 -0.11
N SER A 59 -4.84 12.37 0.25
CA SER A 59 -4.44 13.51 1.08
C SER A 59 -4.35 14.78 0.25
#